data_AF-A0A2G6I821-F1
#
_entry.id   AF-A0A2G6I821-F1
#
_cell.length_a   1.000
_cell.length_b   1.000
_cell.length_c   1.000
_cell.angle_alpha   90.00
_cell.angle_beta   90.00
_cell.angle_gamma   90.00
#
_symmetry.space_group_name_H-M   'P 1'
#
loop_
_entity.id
_entity.type
_entity.pdbx_description
1 polymer ?
#
loop_
_entity_poly.entity_id
_entity_poly.type
_entity_poly.pdbx_seq_one_letter_code
_entity_poly.pdbx_strand_id
1 'polypeptide(L)'
;MRAELFDRVMEGLPFLPGVLQKQAGQKEFTRSLRDYLAIAASDERIRNGQKMLCQHSALFDRIERDFAVERQVVCAIWGLETGYGAIMGDTGVLPALATLAHAGRRAEYFESELIAALRLLQLGLCRPEQMHGSWAGAMGHGQFMPSALLAFGVDVDGDGACTIGGTDPADALASVANYLAQNGWQRALPWGVEVVLPEGFDHTRAGPDQSLTQQEWADLGVTAASGKPLPEGPGSVLLPAGANGPALLVSDNFHVILRYNRATAYAIGIGHLADRLAGGGPFVAGWPEDRALASGEIREAQRLLSRAGFGTFGADGMIGPNTIRAVRGFQAEQGLVADGYLGPVLLKALRATVGDPAR
;
A
#
# COMPACT_ATOMS: atom_id res chain seq x y z
N MET A 1 8.78 30.90 -6.19
CA MET A 1 10.09 30.24 -6.33
C MET A 1 11.10 31.29 -6.74
N ARG A 2 12.27 31.37 -6.11
CA ARG A 2 13.33 32.32 -6.47
C ARG A 2 13.95 31.90 -7.80
N ALA A 3 14.00 32.80 -8.78
CA ALA A 3 14.52 32.51 -10.12
C ALA A 3 15.95 31.95 -10.07
N GLU A 4 16.83 32.59 -9.29
CA GLU A 4 18.23 32.14 -9.13
C GLU A 4 18.39 30.71 -8.59
N LEU A 5 17.47 30.24 -7.73
CA LEU A 5 17.49 28.85 -7.26
C LEU A 5 17.06 27.91 -8.37
N PHE A 6 15.98 28.27 -9.08
CA PHE A 6 15.49 27.48 -10.20
C PHE A 6 16.58 27.33 -11.26
N ASP A 7 17.15 28.45 -11.72
CA ASP A 7 18.18 28.44 -12.76
C ASP A 7 19.38 27.60 -12.32
N ARG A 8 19.91 27.82 -11.12
CA ARG A 8 21.05 27.06 -10.58
C ARG A 8 20.80 25.57 -10.47
N VAL A 9 19.60 25.16 -10.04
CA VAL A 9 19.28 23.75 -9.82
C VAL A 9 18.92 23.05 -11.12
N MET A 10 18.26 23.75 -12.04
CA MET A 10 17.77 23.18 -13.31
C MET A 10 18.85 23.21 -14.41
N GLU A 11 19.78 24.17 -14.34
CA GLU A 11 20.90 24.26 -15.27
C GLU A 11 21.77 23.00 -15.16
N GLY A 12 21.92 22.30 -16.29
CA GLY A 12 22.76 21.11 -16.38
C GLY A 12 22.17 19.84 -15.76
N LEU A 13 20.89 19.80 -15.36
CA LEU A 13 20.28 18.55 -14.92
C LEU A 13 20.35 17.49 -16.02
N PRO A 14 20.92 16.30 -15.74
CA PRO A 14 21.02 15.26 -16.75
C PRO A 14 19.62 14.68 -17.05
N PHE A 15 19.36 14.46 -18.33
CA PHE A 15 18.25 13.59 -18.73
C PHE A 15 18.58 12.14 -18.40
N LEU A 16 17.63 11.41 -17.80
CA LEU A 16 17.84 10.04 -17.32
C LEU A 16 17.00 9.01 -18.13
N PRO A 17 17.48 8.50 -19.28
CA PRO A 17 16.71 7.52 -20.07
C PRO A 17 16.31 6.26 -19.28
N GLY A 18 17.14 5.83 -18.32
CA GLY A 18 16.85 4.68 -17.45
C GLY A 18 15.59 4.86 -16.60
N VAL A 19 15.21 6.09 -16.26
CA VAL A 19 13.96 6.41 -15.55
C VAL A 19 12.75 6.08 -16.43
N LEU A 20 12.79 6.40 -17.71
CA LEU A 20 11.73 6.06 -18.67
C LEU A 20 11.66 4.55 -18.94
N GLN A 21 12.82 3.87 -19.01
CA GLN A 21 12.87 2.42 -19.13
C GLN A 21 12.22 1.74 -17.92
N LYS A 22 12.47 2.21 -16.69
CA LYS A 22 11.80 1.70 -15.48
C LYS A 22 10.29 1.97 -15.50
N GLN A 23 9.85 3.15 -15.97
CA GLN A 23 8.43 3.45 -16.14
C GLN A 23 7.75 2.51 -17.16
N ALA A 24 8.41 2.22 -18.29
CA ALA A 24 7.90 1.31 -19.31
C ALA A 24 7.97 -0.16 -18.85
N GLY A 25 8.99 -0.51 -18.06
CA GLY A 25 9.30 -1.84 -17.57
C GLY A 25 8.60 -2.22 -16.27
N GLN A 26 7.68 -1.41 -15.74
CA GLN A 26 6.73 -1.83 -14.70
C GLN A 26 5.83 -2.94 -15.26
N LYS A 27 6.38 -4.15 -15.30
CA LYS A 27 5.66 -5.38 -15.58
C LYS A 27 4.71 -5.64 -14.41
N GLU A 28 3.44 -5.79 -14.77
CA GLU A 28 2.37 -6.52 -14.10
C GLU A 28 2.83 -7.29 -12.86
N PHE A 29 2.41 -6.86 -11.66
CA PHE A 29 2.61 -7.63 -10.43
C PHE A 29 1.90 -8.98 -10.56
N THR A 30 2.64 -10.04 -10.90
CA THR A 30 2.10 -11.40 -11.07
C THR A 30 2.22 -12.25 -9.80
N ARG A 31 2.29 -11.63 -8.61
CA ARG A 31 2.45 -12.35 -7.34
C ARG A 31 1.11 -12.53 -6.67
N SER A 32 0.89 -13.72 -6.10
CA SER A 32 -0.25 -13.93 -5.21
C SER A 32 -0.07 -13.06 -3.96
N LEU A 33 -1.17 -12.77 -3.25
CA LEU A 33 -1.06 -12.06 -1.97
C LEU A 33 -0.21 -12.87 -0.96
N ARG A 34 -0.36 -14.20 -0.96
CA ARG A 34 0.46 -15.11 -0.15
C ARG A 34 1.95 -14.90 -0.40
N ASP A 35 2.38 -14.95 -1.66
CA ASP A 35 3.81 -14.78 -2.02
C ASP A 35 4.32 -13.39 -1.67
N TYR A 36 3.47 -12.37 -1.86
CA TYR A 36 3.79 -11.01 -1.45
C TYR A 36 4.01 -10.94 0.06
N LEU A 37 3.10 -11.50 0.87
CA LEU A 37 3.17 -11.44 2.34
C LEU A 37 4.35 -12.25 2.90
N ALA A 38 4.70 -13.37 2.27
CA ALA A 38 5.89 -14.15 2.63
C ALA A 38 7.19 -13.33 2.53
N ILE A 39 7.22 -12.33 1.64
CA ILE A 39 8.32 -11.37 1.51
C ILE A 39 8.10 -10.16 2.43
N ALA A 40 6.87 -9.63 2.45
CA ALA A 40 6.52 -8.42 3.17
C ALA A 40 6.71 -8.56 4.69
N ALA A 41 6.43 -9.74 5.23
CA ALA A 41 6.60 -10.08 6.64
C ALA A 41 7.45 -11.35 6.82
N SER A 42 8.58 -11.43 6.09
CA SER A 42 9.55 -12.53 6.23
C SER A 42 10.20 -12.53 7.62
N ASP A 43 10.64 -13.71 8.07
CA ASP A 43 11.32 -13.84 9.38
C ASP A 43 12.60 -12.99 9.47
N GLU A 44 13.29 -12.78 8.35
CA GLU A 44 14.41 -11.85 8.28
C GLU A 44 13.96 -10.40 8.53
N ARG A 45 12.90 -9.95 7.84
CA ARG A 45 12.40 -8.59 8.01
C ARG A 45 11.87 -8.35 9.42
N ILE A 46 11.19 -9.34 10.01
CA ILE A 46 10.70 -9.28 11.38
C ILE A 46 11.88 -9.13 12.36
N ARG A 47 12.90 -9.98 12.25
CA ARG A 47 14.10 -9.89 13.11
C ARG A 47 14.82 -8.55 12.97
N ASN A 48 14.97 -8.06 11.74
CA ASN A 48 15.60 -6.76 11.49
C ASN A 48 14.77 -5.61 12.07
N GLY A 49 13.43 -5.65 11.94
CA GLY A 49 12.55 -4.64 12.52
C GLY A 49 12.56 -4.64 14.03
N GLN A 50 12.55 -5.81 14.67
CA GLN A 50 12.73 -5.93 16.12
C GLN A 50 14.07 -5.34 16.58
N LYS A 51 15.16 -5.58 15.83
CA LYS A 51 16.45 -4.95 16.09
C LYS A 51 16.36 -3.43 15.98
N MET A 52 15.71 -2.89 14.95
CA MET A 52 15.53 -1.44 14.78
C MET A 52 14.69 -0.81 15.88
N LEU A 53 13.61 -1.47 16.31
CA LEU A 53 12.79 -1.03 17.45
C LEU A 53 13.61 -0.96 18.74
N CYS A 54 14.48 -1.94 18.98
CA CYS A 54 15.38 -1.92 20.13
C CYS A 54 16.46 -0.85 20.02
N GLN A 55 17.11 -0.72 18.84
CA GLN A 55 18.21 0.21 18.60
C GLN A 55 17.76 1.67 18.67
N HIS A 56 16.56 1.98 18.17
CA HIS A 56 15.99 3.33 18.13
C HIS A 56 14.85 3.51 19.14
N SER A 57 14.89 2.79 20.27
CA SER A 57 13.80 2.77 21.25
C SER A 57 13.39 4.17 21.73
N ALA A 58 14.36 5.02 22.07
CA ALA A 58 14.11 6.39 22.51
C ALA A 58 13.44 7.27 21.44
N LEU A 59 13.80 7.07 20.17
CA LEU A 59 13.17 7.76 19.05
C LEU A 59 11.71 7.29 18.90
N PHE A 60 11.48 5.99 18.93
CA PHE A 60 10.13 5.43 18.83
C PHE A 60 9.24 5.82 20.02
N ASP A 61 9.80 5.88 21.25
CA ASP A 61 9.09 6.38 22.44
C ASP A 61 8.63 7.84 22.25
N ARG A 62 9.48 8.67 21.62
CA ARG A 62 9.14 10.06 21.30
C ARG A 62 8.07 10.12 20.21
N ILE A 63 8.23 9.36 19.13
CA ILE A 63 7.26 9.30 18.03
C ILE A 63 5.86 8.91 18.55
N GLU A 64 5.77 7.86 19.37
CA GLU A 64 4.50 7.40 19.94
C GLU A 64 3.85 8.45 20.85
N ARG A 65 4.66 9.25 21.55
CA ARG A 65 4.18 10.32 22.42
C ARG A 65 3.67 11.50 21.62
N ASP A 66 4.42 11.91 20.61
CA ASP A 66 4.21 13.17 19.88
C ASP A 66 3.13 13.02 18.80
N PHE A 67 3.01 11.84 18.18
CA PHE A 67 2.10 11.61 17.04
C PHE A 67 0.96 10.62 17.33
N ALA A 68 0.98 9.94 18.48
CA ALA A 68 -0.01 8.91 18.81
C ALA A 68 -0.13 7.79 17.75
N VAL A 69 0.98 7.42 17.11
CA VAL A 69 1.07 6.28 16.18
C VAL A 69 1.98 5.22 16.76
N GLU A 70 1.56 3.96 16.75
CA GLU A 70 2.32 2.82 17.27
C GLU A 70 3.67 2.65 16.57
N ARG A 71 4.73 2.43 17.36
CA ARG A 71 6.10 2.28 16.83
C ARG A 71 6.22 1.14 15.83
N GLN A 72 5.45 0.07 16.00
CA GLN A 72 5.49 -1.11 15.13
C GLN A 72 4.93 -0.76 13.75
N VAL A 73 3.96 0.15 13.65
CA VAL A 73 3.40 0.60 12.38
C VAL A 73 4.41 1.45 11.63
N VAL A 74 5.03 2.43 12.30
CA VAL A 74 6.09 3.26 11.71
C VAL A 74 7.28 2.41 11.28
N CYS A 75 7.69 1.45 12.12
CA CYS A 75 8.76 0.51 11.80
C CYS A 75 8.40 -0.42 10.63
N ALA A 76 7.15 -0.88 10.54
CA ALA A 76 6.70 -1.71 9.42
C ALA A 76 6.75 -0.95 8.09
N ILE A 77 6.34 0.32 8.07
CA ILE A 77 6.50 1.20 6.89
C ILE A 77 7.97 1.32 6.52
N TRP A 78 8.84 1.63 7.50
CA TRP A 78 10.28 1.74 7.24
C TRP A 78 10.89 0.45 6.66
N GLY A 79 10.44 -0.70 7.16
CA GLY A 79 10.87 -2.01 6.68
C GLY A 79 10.40 -2.33 5.25
N LEU A 80 9.16 -1.98 4.90
CA LEU A 80 8.62 -2.23 3.55
C LEU A 80 9.13 -1.24 2.51
N GLU A 81 9.29 0.03 2.88
CA GLU A 81 9.73 1.06 1.95
C GLU A 81 11.19 0.90 1.56
N THR A 82 12.07 0.63 2.54
CA THR A 82 13.52 0.71 2.31
C THR A 82 14.33 -0.40 2.95
N GLY A 83 13.69 -1.41 3.55
CA GLY A 83 14.41 -2.42 4.32
C GLY A 83 15.17 -1.80 5.48
N TYR A 84 14.53 -0.86 6.19
CA TYR A 84 15.12 -0.11 7.30
C TYR A 84 16.29 0.80 6.87
N GLY A 85 16.15 1.47 5.70
CA GLY A 85 17.15 2.39 5.16
C GLY A 85 18.24 1.72 4.30
N ALA A 86 18.25 0.40 4.20
CA ALA A 86 19.25 -0.33 3.40
C ALA A 86 19.13 -0.06 1.89
N ILE A 87 17.92 0.16 1.39
CA ILE A 87 17.62 0.38 -0.04
C ILE A 87 16.69 1.59 -0.17
N MET A 88 17.26 2.79 -0.20
CA MET A 88 16.51 4.04 -0.43
C MET A 88 16.44 4.46 -1.91
N GLY A 89 17.30 3.85 -2.74
CA GLY A 89 17.55 4.28 -4.11
C GLY A 89 18.69 5.29 -4.18
N ASP A 90 19.39 5.27 -5.31
CA ASP A 90 20.58 6.05 -5.61
C ASP A 90 20.33 7.08 -6.72
N THR A 91 19.09 7.17 -7.21
CA THR A 91 18.73 8.07 -8.31
C THR A 91 18.54 9.48 -7.78
N GLY A 92 19.22 10.46 -8.37
CA GLY A 92 18.98 11.86 -8.07
C GLY A 92 17.54 12.25 -8.39
N VAL A 93 16.82 12.77 -7.39
CA VAL A 93 15.38 13.00 -7.46
C VAL A 93 15.04 14.12 -8.44
N LEU A 94 15.78 15.23 -8.41
CA LEU A 94 15.58 16.36 -9.32
C LEU A 94 15.69 15.95 -10.80
N PRO A 95 16.78 15.32 -11.27
CA PRO A 95 16.86 14.89 -12.67
C PRO A 95 15.85 13.81 -13.04
N ALA A 96 15.47 12.92 -12.10
CA ALA A 96 14.42 11.94 -12.34
C ALA A 96 13.05 12.58 -12.58
N LEU A 97 12.65 13.50 -11.70
CA LEU A 97 11.39 14.23 -11.81
C LEU A 97 11.37 15.12 -13.06
N ALA A 98 12.47 15.81 -13.37
CA ALA A 98 12.59 16.59 -14.61
C ALA A 98 12.46 15.72 -15.87
N THR A 99 13.11 14.55 -15.89
CA THR A 99 12.97 13.58 -16.99
C THR A 99 11.52 13.11 -17.15
N LEU A 100 10.83 12.81 -16.05
CA LEU A 100 9.45 12.32 -16.06
C LEU A 100 8.44 13.41 -16.39
N ALA A 101 8.68 14.66 -15.96
CA ALA A 101 7.88 15.81 -16.35
C ALA A 101 8.03 16.10 -17.84
N HIS A 102 9.24 15.97 -18.38
CA HIS A 102 9.52 16.24 -19.80
C HIS A 102 9.00 15.15 -20.74
N ALA A 103 9.18 13.87 -20.40
CA ALA A 103 8.98 12.76 -21.34
C ALA A 103 8.23 11.55 -20.75
N GLY A 104 7.73 11.64 -19.51
CA GLY A 104 7.00 10.55 -18.85
C GLY A 104 5.50 10.54 -19.15
N ARG A 105 4.83 9.43 -18.82
CA ARG A 105 3.38 9.24 -19.05
C ARG A 105 2.46 10.11 -18.17
N ARG A 106 2.99 10.75 -17.12
CA ARG A 106 2.23 11.57 -16.15
C ARG A 106 2.92 12.92 -15.94
N ALA A 107 3.21 13.61 -17.04
CA ALA A 107 4.00 14.85 -17.07
C ALA A 107 3.56 15.85 -15.98
N GLU A 108 2.27 16.22 -15.95
CA GLU A 108 1.72 17.19 -14.98
C GLU A 108 1.96 16.80 -13.51
N TYR A 109 1.79 15.52 -13.18
CA TYR A 109 2.06 15.02 -11.83
C TYR A 109 3.54 15.19 -11.46
N PHE A 110 4.44 14.75 -12.33
CA PHE A 110 5.88 14.84 -12.05
C PHE A 110 6.41 16.27 -12.11
N GLU A 111 5.79 17.15 -12.89
CA GLU A 111 6.04 18.59 -12.84
C GLU A 111 5.66 19.18 -11.49
N SER A 112 4.49 18.82 -10.95
CA SER A 112 4.07 19.27 -9.62
C SER A 112 5.01 18.79 -8.51
N GLU A 113 5.51 17.57 -8.62
CA GLU A 113 6.48 17.00 -7.69
C GLU A 113 7.86 17.65 -7.83
N LEU A 114 8.32 17.95 -9.06
CA LEU A 114 9.55 18.71 -9.29
C LEU A 114 9.46 20.10 -8.65
N ILE A 115 8.34 20.81 -8.82
CA ILE A 115 8.10 22.11 -8.19
C ILE A 115 8.12 21.98 -6.65
N ALA A 116 7.51 20.94 -6.10
CA ALA A 116 7.56 20.68 -4.66
C ALA A 116 9.00 20.40 -4.18
N ALA A 117 9.78 19.65 -4.95
CA ALA A 117 11.19 19.36 -4.68
C ALA A 117 12.04 20.65 -4.62
N LEU A 118 11.84 21.56 -5.58
CA LEU A 118 12.51 22.87 -5.59
C LEU A 118 12.04 23.77 -4.43
N ARG A 119 10.79 23.66 -3.99
CA ARG A 119 10.29 24.37 -2.80
C ARG A 119 10.95 23.86 -1.52
N LEU A 120 11.15 22.55 -1.37
CA LEU A 120 11.90 21.98 -0.23
C LEU A 120 13.29 22.61 -0.12
N LEU A 121 14.02 22.68 -1.24
CA LEU A 121 15.33 23.33 -1.29
C LEU A 121 15.25 24.82 -0.96
N GLN A 122 14.23 25.53 -1.47
CA GLN A 122 14.08 26.96 -1.21
C GLN A 122 13.86 27.26 0.27
N LEU A 123 13.08 26.42 0.95
CA LEU A 123 12.75 26.56 2.36
C LEU A 123 13.87 26.07 3.27
N GLY A 124 14.92 25.44 2.73
CA GLY A 124 16.00 24.84 3.51
C GLY A 124 15.61 23.52 4.19
N LEU A 125 14.44 22.97 3.87
CA LEU A 125 13.92 21.73 4.48
C LEU A 125 14.67 20.48 4.01
N CYS A 126 15.34 20.53 2.86
CA CYS A 126 16.23 19.46 2.40
C CYS A 126 17.46 20.08 1.75
N ARG A 127 18.59 19.36 1.82
CA ARG A 127 19.81 19.72 1.06
C ARG A 127 19.85 18.95 -0.26
N PRO A 128 20.36 19.53 -1.36
CA PRO A 128 20.40 18.87 -2.67
C PRO A 128 21.07 17.49 -2.63
N GLU A 129 22.11 17.33 -1.82
CA GLU A 129 22.89 16.10 -1.69
C GLU A 129 22.09 14.96 -1.03
N GLN A 130 21.03 15.31 -0.29
CA GLN A 130 20.14 14.36 0.37
C GLN A 130 18.98 13.92 -0.54
N MET A 131 18.79 14.55 -1.70
CA MET A 131 17.68 14.28 -2.63
C MET A 131 17.99 13.09 -3.54
N HIS A 132 18.21 11.93 -2.92
CA HIS A 132 18.33 10.63 -3.58
C HIS A 132 17.12 9.77 -3.25
N GLY A 133 16.74 8.93 -4.20
CA GLY A 133 15.55 8.11 -4.04
C GLY A 133 15.33 7.12 -5.17
N SER A 134 14.08 6.67 -5.26
CA SER A 134 13.61 5.85 -6.36
C SER A 134 13.64 6.62 -7.69
N TRP A 135 13.58 5.85 -8.77
CA TRP A 135 13.47 6.41 -10.13
C TRP A 135 12.22 7.29 -10.33
N ALA A 136 11.20 7.14 -9.50
CA ALA A 136 9.95 7.89 -9.59
C ALA A 136 9.95 9.15 -8.71
N GLY A 137 11.06 9.42 -8.00
CA GLY A 137 11.21 10.60 -7.14
C GLY A 137 10.75 10.44 -5.70
N ALA A 138 10.36 9.23 -5.27
CA ALA A 138 10.14 8.91 -3.87
C ALA A 138 11.48 8.87 -3.12
N MET A 139 11.60 9.55 -1.98
CA MET A 139 12.87 9.92 -1.38
C MET A 139 13.08 9.29 0.01
N GLY A 140 14.33 8.90 0.28
CA GLY A 140 14.79 8.60 1.64
C GLY A 140 14.15 7.39 2.32
N HIS A 141 14.29 7.32 3.65
CA HIS A 141 13.87 6.20 4.50
C HIS A 141 12.37 5.86 4.39
N GLY A 142 11.53 6.88 4.24
CA GLY A 142 10.07 6.73 4.12
C GLY A 142 9.55 6.69 2.68
N GLN A 143 10.40 6.85 1.66
CA GLN A 143 9.98 6.96 0.25
C GLN A 143 8.88 8.02 0.03
N PHE A 144 9.02 9.19 0.67
CA PHE A 144 8.08 10.29 0.44
C PHE A 144 8.29 10.93 -0.93
N MET A 145 7.20 11.21 -1.63
CA MET A 145 7.23 12.18 -2.74
C MET A 145 7.51 13.59 -2.18
N PRO A 146 8.16 14.48 -2.94
CA PRO A 146 8.45 15.84 -2.47
C PRO A 146 7.25 16.63 -1.95
N SER A 147 6.08 16.49 -2.58
CA SER A 147 4.85 17.16 -2.12
C SER A 147 4.39 16.67 -0.75
N ALA A 148 4.49 15.37 -0.50
CA ALA A 148 4.16 14.79 0.80
C ALA A 148 5.15 15.26 1.87
N LEU A 149 6.44 15.30 1.55
CA LEU A 149 7.43 15.81 2.50
C LEU A 149 7.22 17.28 2.83
N LEU A 150 6.83 18.10 1.83
CA LEU A 150 6.52 19.51 2.06
C LEU A 150 5.32 19.71 2.99
N ALA A 151 4.35 18.79 2.97
CA ALA A 151 3.14 18.87 3.78
C ALA A 151 3.30 18.23 5.18
N PHE A 152 4.11 17.18 5.30
CA PHE A 152 4.15 16.33 6.49
C PHE A 152 5.55 16.16 7.11
N GLY A 153 6.58 16.74 6.49
CA GLY A 153 7.95 16.68 6.98
C GLY A 153 8.09 17.26 8.38
N VAL A 154 8.84 16.56 9.22
CA VAL A 154 9.15 16.95 10.60
C VAL A 154 10.66 17.00 10.76
N ASP A 155 11.13 18.12 11.31
CA ASP A 155 12.47 18.28 11.87
C ASP A 155 12.37 17.97 13.38
N VAL A 156 12.82 16.77 13.77
CA VAL A 156 12.67 16.26 15.13
C VAL A 156 13.86 16.61 16.02
N ASP A 157 15.04 16.85 15.44
CA ASP A 157 16.26 17.20 16.17
C ASP A 157 16.49 18.73 16.29
N GLY A 158 15.75 19.52 15.50
CA GLY A 158 15.72 20.98 15.54
C GLY A 158 16.88 21.64 14.78
N ASP A 159 17.51 20.93 13.83
CA ASP A 159 18.63 21.47 13.06
C ASP A 159 18.22 22.44 11.93
N GLY A 160 16.91 22.61 11.72
CA GLY A 160 16.30 23.49 10.74
C GLY A 160 16.01 22.81 9.39
N ALA A 161 16.31 21.52 9.24
CA ALA A 161 16.04 20.73 8.04
C ALA A 161 15.30 19.42 8.38
N CYS A 162 14.63 18.84 7.39
CA CYS A 162 14.05 17.51 7.48
C CYS A 162 14.96 16.52 6.75
N THR A 163 15.81 15.83 7.51
CA THR A 163 16.77 14.84 7.01
C THR A 163 16.07 13.52 6.72
N ILE A 164 15.68 13.34 5.46
CA ILE A 164 14.96 12.13 5.03
C ILE A 164 15.85 10.98 4.54
N GLY A 165 17.12 11.24 4.26
CA GLY A 165 18.09 10.25 3.76
C GLY A 165 19.33 10.15 4.65
N GLY A 166 20.33 9.40 4.20
CA GLY A 166 21.55 9.18 4.96
C GLY A 166 21.42 8.01 5.95
N THR A 167 22.11 8.08 7.09
CA THR A 167 22.10 7.01 8.09
C THR A 167 21.17 7.27 9.26
N ASP A 168 20.78 8.52 9.49
CA ASP A 168 19.88 8.90 10.58
C ASP A 168 18.42 8.84 10.12
N PRO A 169 17.58 7.96 10.68
CA PRO A 169 16.19 7.84 10.29
C PRO A 169 15.25 8.81 11.04
N ALA A 170 15.74 9.62 11.98
CA ALA A 170 14.90 10.32 12.97
C ALA A 170 13.77 11.17 12.35
N ASP A 171 14.12 12.13 11.50
CA ASP A 171 13.15 13.01 10.83
C ASP A 171 12.24 12.25 9.89
N ALA A 172 12.79 11.28 9.15
CA ALA A 172 12.00 10.47 8.23
C ALA A 172 10.91 9.67 8.96
N LEU A 173 11.24 9.03 10.09
CA LEU A 173 10.28 8.24 10.87
C LEU A 173 9.27 9.13 11.60
N ALA A 174 9.70 10.28 12.11
CA ALA A 174 8.78 11.28 12.66
C ALA A 174 7.82 11.81 11.58
N SER A 175 8.31 12.03 10.35
CA SER A 175 7.50 12.45 9.20
C SER A 175 6.51 11.36 8.78
N VAL A 176 6.88 10.08 8.83
CA VAL A 176 5.96 8.95 8.60
C VAL A 176 4.84 8.97 9.64
N ALA A 177 5.18 9.12 10.91
CA ALA A 177 4.18 9.18 11.98
C ALA A 177 3.26 10.40 11.85
N ASN A 178 3.81 11.58 11.53
CA ASN A 178 3.03 12.79 11.28
C ASN A 178 2.08 12.61 10.07
N TYR A 179 2.56 12.01 8.98
CA TYR A 179 1.72 11.69 7.83
C TYR A 179 0.52 10.84 8.23
N LEU A 180 0.73 9.76 9.00
CA LEU A 180 -0.34 8.88 9.45
C LEU A 180 -1.32 9.62 10.37
N ALA A 181 -0.80 10.35 11.37
CA ALA A 181 -1.60 11.12 12.32
C ALA A 181 -2.49 12.16 11.62
N GLN A 182 -1.91 12.98 10.72
CA GLN A 182 -2.64 14.01 9.97
C GLN A 182 -3.64 13.43 8.97
N ASN A 183 -3.49 12.17 8.57
CA ASN A 183 -4.44 11.46 7.70
C ASN A 183 -5.49 10.66 8.47
N GLY A 184 -5.57 10.82 9.80
CA GLY A 184 -6.65 10.28 10.63
C GLY A 184 -6.32 8.95 11.30
N TRP A 185 -5.03 8.64 11.52
CA TRP A 185 -4.66 7.48 12.33
C TRP A 185 -5.27 7.57 13.73
N GLN A 186 -5.91 6.48 14.17
CA GLN A 186 -6.51 6.36 15.48
C GLN A 186 -5.70 5.38 16.32
N ARG A 187 -4.99 5.88 17.33
CA ARG A 187 -4.21 5.03 18.24
C ARG A 187 -5.09 3.96 18.88
N ALA A 188 -4.55 2.77 19.08
CA ALA A 188 -5.21 1.60 19.66
C ALA A 188 -6.34 0.98 18.82
N LEU A 189 -6.80 1.64 17.75
CA LEU A 189 -7.63 0.98 16.73
C LEU A 189 -6.70 0.11 15.86
N PRO A 190 -6.88 -1.21 15.78
CA PRO A 190 -6.04 -2.03 14.91
C PRO A 190 -6.28 -1.65 13.44
N TRP A 191 -5.27 -1.80 12.57
CA TRP A 191 -5.46 -1.67 11.12
C TRP A 191 -6.56 -2.63 10.63
N GLY A 192 -6.60 -3.83 11.20
CA GLY A 192 -7.59 -4.85 10.97
C GLY A 192 -7.29 -6.07 11.81
N VAL A 193 -8.24 -7.00 11.85
CA VAL A 193 -8.07 -8.29 12.52
C VAL A 193 -8.55 -9.41 11.60
N GLU A 194 -7.94 -10.57 11.73
CA GLU A 194 -8.47 -11.77 11.09
C GLU A 194 -9.75 -12.21 11.80
N VAL A 195 -10.77 -12.54 11.01
CA VAL A 195 -12.09 -12.95 11.48
C VAL A 195 -12.48 -14.30 10.90
N VAL A 196 -13.34 -15.01 11.62
CA VAL A 196 -14.02 -16.22 11.18
C VAL A 196 -15.43 -15.82 10.76
N LEU A 197 -15.79 -16.15 9.52
CA LEU A 197 -17.14 -15.99 9.00
C LEU A 197 -17.94 -17.26 9.29
N PRO A 198 -19.21 -17.15 9.72
CA PRO A 198 -20.03 -18.33 10.01
C PRO A 198 -20.38 -19.11 8.74
N GLU A 199 -20.78 -20.37 8.92
CA GLU A 199 -21.32 -21.17 7.82
C GLU A 199 -22.55 -20.48 7.21
N GLY A 200 -22.62 -20.44 5.88
CA GLY A 200 -23.70 -19.78 5.15
C GLY A 200 -23.63 -18.25 5.14
N PHE A 201 -22.51 -17.64 5.56
CA PHE A 201 -22.33 -16.20 5.49
C PHE A 201 -22.60 -15.65 4.07
N ASP A 202 -23.36 -14.56 3.99
CA ASP A 202 -23.61 -13.86 2.74
C ASP A 202 -22.38 -13.04 2.33
N HIS A 203 -21.59 -13.59 1.40
CA HIS A 203 -20.34 -12.98 0.93
C HIS A 203 -20.55 -11.66 0.18
N THR A 204 -21.79 -11.33 -0.22
CA THR A 204 -22.10 -10.02 -0.81
C THR A 204 -22.03 -8.89 0.22
N ARG A 205 -22.09 -9.21 1.52
CA ARG A 205 -21.88 -8.28 2.64
C ARG A 205 -20.40 -7.95 2.86
N ALA A 206 -19.47 -8.69 2.29
CA ALA A 206 -18.03 -8.37 2.37
C ALA A 206 -17.67 -7.32 1.30
N GLY A 207 -16.72 -6.45 1.58
CA GLY A 207 -16.22 -5.45 0.62
C GLY A 207 -15.94 -4.09 1.27
N PRO A 208 -15.11 -3.26 0.62
CA PRO A 208 -14.72 -1.95 1.15
C PRO A 208 -15.86 -0.92 1.17
N ASP A 209 -16.99 -1.22 0.52
CA ASP A 209 -18.21 -0.39 0.50
C ASP A 209 -19.24 -0.83 1.55
N GLN A 210 -18.99 -1.93 2.26
CA GLN A 210 -19.85 -2.44 3.33
C GLN A 210 -19.15 -2.20 4.67
N SER A 211 -19.47 -1.07 5.30
CA SER A 211 -18.95 -0.73 6.62
C SER A 211 -20.07 -0.86 7.65
N LEU A 212 -19.90 -1.79 8.59
CA LEU A 212 -20.84 -2.06 9.67
C LEU A 212 -20.14 -1.88 11.02
N THR A 213 -20.94 -1.61 12.05
CA THR A 213 -20.46 -1.55 13.43
C THR A 213 -20.02 -2.93 13.94
N GLN A 214 -19.21 -2.93 15.00
CA GLN A 214 -18.83 -4.13 15.75
C GLN A 214 -20.03 -5.02 16.09
N GLN A 215 -21.14 -4.45 16.57
CA GLN A 215 -22.33 -5.21 16.96
C GLN A 215 -23.05 -5.80 15.75
N GLU A 216 -23.20 -5.05 14.66
CA GLU A 216 -23.83 -5.56 13.43
C GLU A 216 -23.01 -6.72 12.82
N TRP A 217 -21.68 -6.68 12.88
CA TRP A 217 -20.85 -7.81 12.47
C TRP A 217 -21.03 -9.03 13.39
N ALA A 218 -21.08 -8.79 14.70
CA ALA A 218 -21.33 -9.87 15.67
C ALA A 218 -22.72 -10.50 15.50
N ASP A 219 -23.75 -9.70 15.19
CA ASP A 219 -25.11 -10.16 14.92
C ASP A 219 -25.18 -11.01 13.63
N LEU A 220 -24.28 -10.75 12.67
CA LEU A 220 -24.06 -11.61 11.50
C LEU A 220 -23.23 -12.86 11.80
N GLY A 221 -22.85 -13.10 13.06
CA GLY A 221 -22.07 -14.26 13.50
C GLY A 221 -20.56 -14.17 13.23
N VAL A 222 -20.04 -13.00 12.84
CA VAL A 222 -18.61 -12.80 12.64
C VAL A 222 -17.89 -12.77 13.99
N THR A 223 -16.75 -13.46 14.09
CA THR A 223 -15.94 -13.52 15.32
C THR A 223 -14.46 -13.30 15.00
N ALA A 224 -13.66 -12.82 15.95
CA ALA A 224 -12.22 -12.69 15.72
C ALA A 224 -11.55 -14.07 15.75
N ALA A 225 -10.65 -14.34 14.80
CA ALA A 225 -9.89 -15.60 14.75
C ALA A 225 -9.00 -15.81 15.99
N SER A 226 -8.65 -14.73 16.70
CA SER A 226 -7.91 -14.77 17.95
C SER A 226 -8.74 -15.18 19.17
N GLY A 227 -10.08 -15.27 19.05
CA GLY A 227 -11.01 -15.48 20.16
C GLY A 227 -11.25 -14.24 21.04
N LYS A 228 -10.62 -13.10 20.73
CA LYS A 228 -10.88 -11.81 21.38
C LYS A 228 -12.17 -11.16 20.84
N PRO A 229 -12.73 -10.15 21.52
CA PRO A 229 -13.78 -9.32 20.94
C PRO A 229 -13.33 -8.70 19.61
N LEU A 230 -14.28 -8.49 18.68
CA LEU A 230 -14.04 -7.69 17.49
C LEU A 230 -13.60 -6.27 17.90
N PRO A 231 -12.78 -5.57 17.11
CA PRO A 231 -12.44 -4.18 17.40
C PRO A 231 -13.69 -3.29 17.44
N GLU A 232 -13.66 -2.29 18.31
CA GLU A 232 -14.71 -1.26 18.37
C GLU A 232 -14.66 -0.36 17.13
N GLY A 233 -15.81 0.22 16.78
CA GLY A 233 -15.96 1.09 15.63
C GLY A 233 -16.45 0.40 14.36
N PRO A 234 -16.70 1.18 13.30
CA PRO A 234 -17.11 0.65 12.01
C PRO A 234 -15.93 0.00 11.28
N GLY A 235 -16.22 -1.03 10.49
CA GLY A 235 -15.22 -1.71 9.67
C GLY A 235 -15.83 -2.52 8.55
N SER A 236 -14.97 -2.97 7.63
CA SER A 236 -15.34 -3.73 6.45
C SER A 236 -14.65 -5.10 6.44
N VAL A 237 -15.38 -6.16 6.09
CA VAL A 237 -14.77 -7.47 5.86
C VAL A 237 -14.18 -7.53 4.45
N LEU A 238 -12.88 -7.81 4.35
CA LEU A 238 -12.18 -8.08 3.10
C LEU A 238 -11.86 -9.56 2.96
N LEU A 239 -12.00 -10.07 1.73
CA LEU A 239 -11.68 -11.44 1.34
C LEU A 239 -10.56 -11.43 0.30
N PRO A 240 -9.33 -11.08 0.70
CA PRO A 240 -8.25 -10.78 -0.24
C PRO A 240 -7.76 -12.01 -1.03
N ALA A 241 -8.12 -13.22 -0.61
CA ALA A 241 -7.87 -14.47 -1.32
C ALA A 241 -9.14 -15.32 -1.50
N GLY A 242 -10.31 -14.66 -1.52
CA GLY A 242 -11.61 -15.34 -1.63
C GLY A 242 -12.07 -16.00 -0.33
N ALA A 243 -13.17 -16.74 -0.41
CA ALA A 243 -13.84 -17.38 0.72
C ALA A 243 -12.99 -18.46 1.42
N ASN A 244 -12.02 -19.03 0.70
CA ASN A 244 -11.13 -20.10 1.20
C ASN A 244 -9.82 -19.58 1.79
N GLY A 245 -9.65 -18.26 1.90
CA GLY A 245 -8.49 -17.62 2.51
C GLY A 245 -8.84 -16.88 3.80
N PRO A 246 -7.89 -16.11 4.36
CA PRO A 246 -8.15 -15.28 5.52
C PRO A 246 -9.22 -14.22 5.22
N ALA A 247 -10.19 -14.07 6.11
CA ALA A 247 -11.12 -12.95 6.13
C ALA A 247 -10.61 -11.89 7.11
N LEU A 248 -10.58 -10.62 6.69
CA LEU A 248 -10.03 -9.53 7.48
C LEU A 248 -11.10 -8.48 7.75
N LEU A 249 -11.43 -8.21 9.01
CA LEU A 249 -12.20 -7.03 9.39
C LEU A 249 -11.23 -5.85 9.49
N VAL A 250 -11.25 -4.98 8.48
CA VAL A 250 -10.38 -3.79 8.41
C VAL A 250 -11.08 -2.55 8.94
N SER A 251 -10.33 -1.66 9.58
CA SER A 251 -10.82 -0.42 10.17
C SER A 251 -10.40 0.82 9.36
N ASP A 252 -10.73 2.01 9.86
CA ASP A 252 -10.24 3.28 9.32
C ASP A 252 -8.70 3.35 9.22
N ASN A 253 -7.97 2.72 10.14
CA ASN A 253 -6.49 2.70 10.08
C ASN A 253 -5.96 1.96 8.86
N PHE A 254 -6.67 0.96 8.33
CA PHE A 254 -6.33 0.36 7.05
C PHE A 254 -6.44 1.36 5.90
N HIS A 255 -7.47 2.21 5.92
CA HIS A 255 -7.66 3.25 4.93
C HIS A 255 -6.60 4.35 5.03
N VAL A 256 -6.07 4.62 6.23
CA VAL A 256 -4.91 5.51 6.40
C VAL A 256 -3.66 4.93 5.74
N ILE A 257 -3.39 3.62 5.91
CA ILE A 257 -2.25 2.97 5.22
C ILE A 257 -2.43 3.01 3.70
N LEU A 258 -3.66 2.82 3.20
CA LEU A 258 -3.96 2.93 1.77
C LEU A 258 -3.72 4.33 1.18
N ARG A 259 -3.72 5.39 2.00
CA ARG A 259 -3.33 6.74 1.55
C ARG A 259 -1.84 6.83 1.30
N TYR A 260 -1.03 6.13 2.11
CA TYR A 260 0.41 6.02 1.93
C TYR A 260 0.75 5.30 0.62
N ASN A 261 0.10 4.15 0.38
CA ASN A 261 0.20 3.42 -0.89
C ASN A 261 -1.12 2.70 -1.19
N ARG A 262 -1.72 3.00 -2.36
CA ARG A 262 -3.08 2.60 -2.76
C ARG A 262 -3.24 1.12 -3.15
N ALA A 263 -2.38 0.24 -2.64
CA ALA A 263 -2.43 -1.19 -2.89
C ALA A 263 -2.91 -1.96 -1.64
N THR A 264 -4.02 -2.70 -1.76
CA THR A 264 -4.55 -3.54 -0.68
C THR A 264 -3.51 -4.53 -0.15
N ALA A 265 -2.74 -5.17 -1.04
CA ALA A 265 -1.67 -6.08 -0.64
C ALA A 265 -0.62 -5.38 0.23
N TYR A 266 -0.24 -4.15 -0.12
CA TYR A 266 0.69 -3.35 0.67
C TYR A 266 0.11 -3.03 2.05
N ALA A 267 -1.15 -2.58 2.12
CA ALA A 267 -1.77 -2.25 3.40
C ALA A 267 -1.89 -3.46 4.33
N ILE A 268 -2.26 -4.63 3.79
CA ILE A 268 -2.23 -5.90 4.55
C ILE A 268 -0.79 -6.25 4.95
N GLY A 269 0.20 -6.04 4.08
CA GLY A 269 1.61 -6.28 4.38
C GLY A 269 2.14 -5.42 5.53
N ILE A 270 1.83 -4.12 5.55
CA ILE A 270 2.19 -3.21 6.64
C ILE A 270 1.52 -3.63 7.94
N GLY A 271 0.19 -3.83 7.91
CA GLY A 271 -0.56 -4.23 9.08
C GLY A 271 -0.06 -5.55 9.65
N HIS A 272 0.10 -6.56 8.79
CA HIS A 272 0.62 -7.85 9.19
C HIS A 272 2.05 -7.75 9.75
N LEU A 273 2.97 -7.03 9.09
CA LEU A 273 4.31 -6.85 9.64
C LEU A 273 4.28 -6.13 10.99
N ALA A 274 3.45 -5.11 11.16
CA ALA A 274 3.30 -4.41 12.44
C ALA A 274 2.83 -5.36 13.56
N ASP A 275 1.84 -6.22 13.29
CA ASP A 275 1.38 -7.24 14.24
C ASP A 275 2.51 -8.22 14.60
N ARG A 276 3.26 -8.69 13.60
CA ARG A 276 4.40 -9.59 13.81
C ARG A 276 5.52 -8.93 14.62
N LEU A 277 5.78 -7.63 14.40
CA LEU A 277 6.73 -6.86 15.20
C LEU A 277 6.26 -6.66 16.65
N ALA A 278 4.94 -6.60 16.87
CA ALA A 278 4.33 -6.57 18.21
C ALA A 278 4.32 -7.94 18.92
N GLY A 279 4.82 -9.00 18.28
CA GLY A 279 4.81 -10.37 18.81
C GLY A 279 3.57 -11.18 18.45
N GLY A 280 2.73 -10.69 17.54
CA GLY A 280 1.61 -11.43 16.97
C GLY A 280 2.05 -12.63 16.12
N GLY A 281 1.14 -13.59 15.96
CA GLY A 281 1.33 -14.76 15.10
C GLY A 281 1.11 -14.47 13.61
N PRO A 282 1.37 -15.46 12.73
CA PRO A 282 0.89 -15.42 11.36
C PRO A 282 -0.65 -15.45 11.29
N PHE A 283 -1.23 -15.26 10.11
CA PHE A 283 -2.65 -15.55 9.88
C PHE A 283 -2.97 -17.01 10.26
N VAL A 284 -4.14 -17.20 10.87
CA VAL A 284 -4.66 -18.49 11.35
C VAL A 284 -5.15 -19.33 10.18
N ALA A 285 -5.92 -18.71 9.26
CA ALA A 285 -6.41 -19.37 8.06
C ALA A 285 -5.26 -19.66 7.09
N GLY A 286 -5.39 -20.79 6.39
CA GLY A 286 -4.53 -21.11 5.26
C GLY A 286 -4.77 -20.17 4.08
N TRP A 287 -3.85 -20.22 3.13
CA TRP A 287 -3.97 -19.51 1.86
C TRP A 287 -4.34 -20.49 0.75
N PRO A 288 -5.17 -20.11 -0.23
CA PRO A 288 -5.38 -20.94 -1.40
C PRO A 288 -4.06 -21.14 -2.17
N GLU A 289 -3.92 -22.31 -2.80
CA GLU A 289 -2.76 -22.67 -3.63
C GLU A 289 -2.83 -22.07 -5.06
N ASP A 290 -3.71 -21.10 -5.27
CA ASP A 290 -3.90 -20.47 -6.56
C ASP A 290 -2.71 -19.59 -6.94
N ARG A 291 -2.21 -19.75 -8.18
CA ARG A 291 -1.31 -18.77 -8.77
C ARG A 291 -2.04 -17.45 -9.01
N ALA A 292 -1.31 -16.34 -8.93
CA ALA A 292 -1.82 -15.07 -9.45
C ALA A 292 -2.03 -15.14 -10.97
N LEU A 293 -3.03 -14.40 -11.42
CA LEU A 293 -3.26 -14.16 -12.84
C LEU A 293 -2.26 -13.14 -13.38
N ALA A 294 -1.77 -13.37 -14.60
CA ALA A 294 -1.04 -12.34 -15.33
C ALA A 294 -2.02 -11.21 -15.71
N SER A 295 -1.59 -9.95 -15.86
CA SER A 295 -2.57 -8.90 -16.18
C SER A 295 -3.14 -9.03 -17.59
N GLY A 296 -2.48 -9.74 -18.51
CA GLY A 296 -3.11 -10.21 -19.74
C GLY A 296 -4.37 -11.06 -19.49
N GLU A 297 -4.30 -11.98 -18.53
CA GLU A 297 -5.44 -12.81 -18.11
C GLU A 297 -6.49 -12.00 -17.34
N ILE A 298 -6.08 -11.03 -16.53
CA ILE A 298 -7.02 -10.11 -15.86
C ILE A 298 -7.77 -9.26 -16.89
N ARG A 299 -7.08 -8.73 -17.91
CA ARG A 299 -7.72 -8.00 -19.02
C ARG A 299 -8.71 -8.88 -19.77
N GLU A 300 -8.36 -10.14 -20.01
CA GLU A 300 -9.27 -11.11 -20.61
C GLU A 300 -10.51 -11.31 -19.73
N ALA A 301 -10.33 -11.55 -18.44
CA ALA A 301 -11.43 -11.70 -17.48
C ALA A 301 -12.35 -10.49 -17.47
N GLN A 302 -11.80 -9.27 -17.43
CA GLN A 302 -12.58 -8.03 -17.45
C GLN A 302 -13.44 -7.89 -18.72
N ARG A 303 -12.90 -8.28 -19.88
CA ARG A 303 -13.67 -8.31 -21.14
C ARG A 303 -14.74 -9.39 -21.13
N LEU A 304 -14.46 -10.56 -20.57
CA LEU A 304 -15.44 -11.65 -20.43
C LEU A 304 -16.59 -11.21 -19.51
N LEU A 305 -16.28 -10.65 -18.34
CA LEU A 305 -17.27 -10.11 -17.40
C LEU A 305 -18.15 -9.04 -18.04
N SER A 306 -17.54 -8.06 -18.73
CA SER A 306 -18.30 -7.02 -19.43
C SER A 306 -19.22 -7.58 -20.52
N ARG A 307 -18.79 -8.62 -21.25
CA ARG A 307 -19.64 -9.31 -22.24
C ARG A 307 -20.79 -10.09 -21.62
N ALA A 308 -20.59 -10.63 -20.42
CA ALA A 308 -21.64 -11.28 -19.63
C ALA A 308 -22.59 -10.28 -18.94
N GLY A 309 -22.45 -8.97 -19.16
CA GLY A 309 -23.30 -7.95 -18.55
C GLY A 309 -22.80 -7.41 -17.20
N PHE A 310 -21.64 -7.87 -16.72
CA PHE A 310 -21.03 -7.41 -15.48
C PHE A 310 -19.98 -6.33 -15.76
N GLY A 311 -20.39 -5.06 -15.66
CA GLY A 311 -19.55 -3.92 -16.04
C GLY A 311 -18.28 -3.75 -15.20
N THR A 312 -17.11 -3.88 -15.85
CA THR A 312 -15.81 -3.58 -15.23
C THR A 312 -15.31 -2.16 -15.52
N PHE A 313 -16.00 -1.42 -16.40
CA PHE A 313 -15.66 -0.06 -16.85
C PHE A 313 -14.26 0.07 -17.49
N GLY A 314 -13.81 -1.01 -18.13
CA GLY A 314 -12.51 -1.08 -18.78
C GLY A 314 -11.86 -2.45 -18.62
N ALA A 315 -10.74 -2.64 -19.31
CA ALA A 315 -9.89 -3.81 -19.19
C ALA A 315 -8.42 -3.36 -19.04
N ASP A 316 -8.11 -2.81 -17.87
CA ASP A 316 -6.80 -2.28 -17.51
C ASP A 316 -5.82 -3.35 -16.99
N GLY A 317 -6.32 -4.53 -16.65
CA GLY A 317 -5.53 -5.62 -16.07
C GLY A 317 -5.34 -5.49 -14.57
N MET A 318 -6.08 -4.61 -13.90
CA MET A 318 -6.04 -4.42 -12.46
C MET A 318 -7.33 -4.92 -11.79
N ILE A 319 -7.18 -5.59 -10.65
CA ILE A 319 -8.32 -6.05 -9.84
C ILE A 319 -8.69 -4.93 -8.87
N GLY A 320 -9.47 -3.97 -9.35
CA GLY A 320 -10.05 -2.90 -8.55
C GLY A 320 -11.49 -3.19 -8.08
N PRO A 321 -12.12 -2.26 -7.34
CA PRO A 321 -13.48 -2.42 -6.82
C PRO A 321 -14.52 -2.78 -7.89
N ASN A 322 -14.40 -2.20 -9.09
CA ASN A 322 -15.30 -2.50 -10.20
C ASN A 322 -15.15 -3.95 -10.70
N THR A 323 -13.91 -4.44 -10.83
CA THR A 323 -13.63 -5.83 -11.19
C THR A 323 -14.18 -6.78 -10.14
N ILE A 324 -13.94 -6.50 -8.85
CA ILE A 324 -14.44 -7.31 -7.72
C ILE A 324 -15.98 -7.37 -7.74
N ARG A 325 -16.66 -6.24 -7.91
CA ARG A 325 -18.12 -6.18 -8.00
C ARG A 325 -18.65 -6.99 -9.19
N ALA A 326 -18.02 -6.85 -10.36
CA ALA A 326 -18.39 -7.61 -11.55
C ALA A 326 -18.21 -9.12 -11.35
N VAL A 327 -17.12 -9.53 -10.71
CA VAL A 327 -16.86 -10.93 -10.34
C VAL A 327 -17.95 -11.47 -9.42
N ARG A 328 -18.33 -10.73 -8.37
CA ARG A 328 -19.40 -11.16 -7.45
C ARG A 328 -20.73 -11.34 -8.16
N GLY A 329 -21.08 -10.41 -9.04
CA GLY A 329 -22.29 -10.52 -9.85
C GLY A 329 -22.29 -11.79 -10.69
N PHE A 330 -21.18 -12.06 -11.39
CA PHE A 330 -21.03 -13.27 -12.19
C PHE A 330 -21.09 -14.54 -11.33
N GLN A 331 -20.36 -14.58 -10.21
CA GLN A 331 -20.39 -15.72 -9.29
C GLN A 331 -21.82 -16.00 -8.80
N ALA A 332 -22.55 -14.97 -8.38
CA ALA A 332 -23.93 -15.10 -7.92
C ALA A 332 -24.85 -15.65 -9.03
N GLU A 333 -24.74 -15.14 -10.26
CA GLU A 333 -25.54 -15.65 -11.40
C GLU A 333 -25.22 -17.12 -11.71
N GLN A 334 -23.97 -17.53 -11.55
CA GLN A 334 -23.54 -18.92 -11.76
C GLN A 334 -23.80 -19.84 -10.54
N GLY A 335 -24.43 -19.35 -9.47
CA GLY A 335 -24.65 -20.12 -8.24
C GLY A 335 -23.37 -20.48 -7.48
N LEU A 336 -22.29 -19.72 -7.70
CA LEU A 336 -21.02 -19.83 -6.99
C LEU A 336 -21.02 -18.92 -5.75
N VAL A 337 -20.07 -19.16 -4.84
CA VAL A 337 -19.83 -18.25 -3.72
C VAL A 337 -19.38 -16.88 -4.27
N ALA A 338 -20.17 -15.84 -4.00
CA ALA A 338 -19.95 -14.48 -4.49
C ALA A 338 -18.89 -13.72 -3.66
N ASP A 339 -17.69 -14.27 -3.54
CA ASP A 339 -16.59 -13.71 -2.74
C ASP A 339 -15.84 -12.56 -3.43
N GLY A 340 -15.95 -12.43 -4.75
CA GLY A 340 -15.27 -11.39 -5.53
C GLY A 340 -13.86 -11.77 -5.96
N TYR A 341 -13.42 -13.01 -5.72
CA TYR A 341 -12.07 -13.44 -5.99
C TYR A 341 -11.89 -13.91 -7.44
N LEU A 342 -10.99 -13.23 -8.16
CA LEU A 342 -10.64 -13.55 -9.53
C LEU A 342 -9.39 -14.42 -9.59
N GLY A 343 -9.58 -15.73 -9.42
CA GLY A 343 -8.54 -16.75 -9.57
C GLY A 343 -8.57 -17.49 -10.92
N PRO A 344 -7.59 -18.38 -11.18
CA PRO A 344 -7.54 -19.23 -12.38
C PRO A 344 -8.82 -20.06 -12.59
N VAL A 345 -9.42 -20.55 -11.50
CA VAL A 345 -10.66 -21.33 -11.53
C VAL A 345 -11.81 -20.50 -12.10
N LEU A 346 -11.99 -19.27 -11.61
CA LEU A 346 -13.04 -18.38 -12.09
C LEU A 346 -12.80 -17.95 -13.54
N LEU A 347 -11.56 -17.65 -13.91
CA LEU A 347 -11.23 -17.32 -15.31
C LEU A 347 -11.57 -18.48 -16.26
N LYS A 348 -11.30 -19.73 -15.84
CA LYS A 348 -11.70 -20.91 -16.61
C LYS A 348 -13.22 -21.00 -16.75
N ALA A 349 -13.98 -20.73 -15.68
CA ALA A 349 -15.44 -20.67 -15.75
C ALA A 349 -15.94 -19.57 -16.69
N LEU A 350 -15.40 -18.35 -16.60
CA LEU A 350 -15.72 -17.24 -17.50
C LEU A 350 -15.47 -17.60 -18.97
N ARG A 351 -14.34 -18.27 -19.26
CA ARG A 351 -14.03 -18.75 -20.62
C ARG A 351 -15.04 -19.77 -21.12
N ALA A 352 -15.58 -20.63 -20.26
CA ALA A 352 -16.56 -21.65 -20.63
C ALA A 352 -17.99 -21.09 -20.78
N THR A 353 -18.37 -20.11 -19.96
CA THR A 353 -19.71 -19.51 -19.99
C THR A 353 -19.84 -18.43 -21.06
N VAL A 354 -18.78 -17.64 -21.30
CA VAL A 354 -18.82 -16.44 -22.15
C VAL A 354 -18.00 -16.58 -23.43
N GLY A 355 -16.96 -17.42 -23.44
CA GLY A 355 -16.25 -17.84 -24.66
C GLY A 355 -16.91 -19.12 -25.20
N ASP A 356 -17.23 -19.23 -26.49
CA ASP A 356 -16.32 -19.16 -27.65
C ASP A 356 -16.97 -18.41 -28.84
N PRO A 357 -16.34 -17.36 -29.44
CA PRO A 357 -16.81 -16.80 -30.71
C PRO A 357 -16.36 -17.61 -31.95
N ALA A 358 -15.58 -18.69 -31.78
CA ALA A 358 -15.01 -19.51 -32.85
C ALA A 358 -15.37 -21.01 -32.78
N ARG A 359 -16.57 -21.31 -32.27
CA ARG A 359 -17.29 -22.57 -32.52
C ARG A 359 -18.71 -22.31 -32.99
#